data_AF-F0SE05-F1
#
_entry.id   AF-F0SE05-F1
#
_cell.length_a   1.000
_cell.length_b   1.000
_cell.length_c   1.000
_cell.angle_alpha   90.00
_cell.angle_beta   90.00
_cell.angle_gamma   90.00
#
_symmetry.space_group_name_H-M   'P 1'
#
loop_
_entity.id
_entity.type
_entity.pdbx_description
1 polymer ?
#
loop_
_entity_poly.entity_id
_entity_poly.type
_entity_poly.pdbx_seq_one_letter_code
_entity_poly.pdbx_strand_id
1 'polypeptide(L)'
;MENKIAVFRREQFNAAHRLNNPEWSEAENQRVFGKCNNPNFHGHNYILELKVVGVPDPKTGYVLDMKILSDIIQQEVIKKFDHRNLNLDTEEFKTLNPTAENIAIVIWNLVRPRIDEKLDLFVRLYETERNFVEYPVK
;
A
#
# COMPACT_ATOMS: atom_id res chain seq x y z
N MET A 1 13.57 -6.84 29.50
CA MET A 1 12.69 -6.71 28.32
C MET A 1 13.57 -6.24 27.19
N GLU A 2 13.56 -6.94 26.05
CA GLU A 2 14.27 -6.47 24.86
C GLU A 2 13.54 -5.25 24.30
N ASN A 3 14.29 -4.17 24.02
CA ASN A 3 13.71 -2.93 23.52
C ASN A 3 13.31 -3.09 22.05
N LYS A 4 12.00 -3.21 21.78
CA LYS A 4 11.48 -3.17 20.41
C LYS A 4 11.45 -1.75 19.88
N ILE A 5 11.90 -1.57 18.64
CA ILE A 5 11.94 -0.29 17.93
C ILE A 5 11.20 -0.44 16.60
N ALA A 6 10.52 0.64 16.19
CA ALA A 6 9.91 0.76 14.87
C ALA A 6 10.84 1.54 13.93
N VAL A 7 11.14 0.98 12.76
CA VAL A 7 11.78 1.69 11.64
C VAL A 7 10.75 1.94 10.56
N PHE A 8 10.86 3.10 9.91
CA PHE A 8 9.91 3.54 8.88
C PHE A 8 10.67 3.83 7.59
N ARG A 9 10.15 3.32 6.46
CA ARG A 9 10.59 3.73 5.13
C ARG A 9 9.41 4.33 4.38
N ARG A 10 9.57 5.57 3.93
CA ARG A 10 8.59 6.30 3.13
C ARG A 10 9.02 6.32 1.67
N GLU A 11 8.09 6.01 0.78
CA GLU A 11 8.23 6.07 -0.68
C GLU A 11 6.94 6.65 -1.29
N GLN A 12 6.96 6.94 -2.60
CA GLN A 12 5.81 7.50 -3.31
C GLN A 12 5.60 6.78 -4.64
N PHE A 13 4.34 6.67 -5.06
CA PHE A 13 3.96 6.25 -6.41
C PHE A 13 2.71 7.01 -6.86
N ASN A 14 2.59 7.22 -8.17
CA ASN A 14 1.48 7.96 -8.78
C ASN A 14 0.63 6.97 -9.57
N ALA A 15 -0.66 6.89 -9.28
CA ALA A 15 -1.52 5.94 -9.98
C ALA A 15 -2.93 6.49 -10.20
N ALA A 16 -3.52 6.08 -11.32
CA ALA A 16 -4.93 6.33 -11.62
C ALA A 16 -5.79 5.14 -11.18
N HIS A 17 -7.04 5.41 -10.81
CA HIS A 17 -8.03 4.38 -10.52
C HIS A 17 -9.48 4.90 -10.64
N ARG A 18 -10.42 3.96 -10.63
CA ARG A 18 -11.87 4.19 -10.54
C ARG A 18 -12.42 3.22 -9.51
N LEU A 19 -13.25 3.74 -8.61
CA LEU A 19 -14.00 2.92 -7.69
C LEU A 19 -15.34 2.56 -8.32
N ASN A 20 -15.52 1.29 -8.65
CA ASN A 20 -16.71 0.78 -9.29
C ASN A 20 -16.91 -0.70 -8.91
N ASN A 21 -18.14 -1.05 -8.53
CA ASN A 21 -18.56 -2.43 -8.37
C ASN A 21 -19.35 -2.85 -9.63
N PRO A 22 -18.86 -3.82 -10.41
CA PRO A 22 -19.50 -4.25 -11.66
C PRO A 22 -20.85 -4.96 -11.42
N GLU A 23 -21.13 -5.42 -10.21
CA GLU A 23 -22.41 -6.07 -9.86
C GLU A 23 -23.52 -5.06 -9.51
N TRP A 24 -23.17 -3.78 -9.34
CA TRP A 24 -24.12 -2.73 -8.98
C TRP A 24 -24.59 -1.93 -10.19
N SER A 25 -25.79 -1.36 -10.08
CA SER A 25 -26.28 -0.39 -11.07
C SER A 25 -25.40 0.87 -11.10
N GLU A 26 -25.43 1.62 -12.21
CA GLU A 26 -24.70 2.90 -12.30
C GLU A 26 -25.18 3.90 -11.24
N ALA A 27 -26.50 3.95 -10.96
CA ALA A 27 -27.06 4.82 -9.93
C ALA A 27 -26.54 4.46 -8.53
N GLU A 28 -26.38 3.18 -8.24
CA GLU A 28 -25.83 2.71 -6.96
C GLU A 28 -24.34 3.01 -6.84
N ASN A 29 -23.55 2.73 -7.89
CA ASN A 29 -22.14 3.11 -7.94
C ASN A 29 -21.95 4.62 -7.75
N GLN A 30 -22.75 5.44 -8.43
CA GLN A 30 -22.72 6.89 -8.29
C GLN A 30 -23.11 7.34 -6.87
N ARG A 31 -24.10 6.69 -6.25
CA ARG A 31 -24.53 7.01 -4.87
C ARG A 31 -23.45 6.68 -3.84
N VAL A 32 -22.74 5.56 -3.99
CA VAL A 32 -21.75 5.07 -3.02
C VAL A 32 -20.38 5.72 -3.23
N PHE A 33 -19.85 5.68 -4.45
CA PHE A 33 -18.49 6.12 -4.75
C PHE A 33 -18.41 7.57 -5.26
N GLY A 34 -19.55 8.16 -5.68
CA GLY A 34 -19.61 9.57 -6.07
C GLY A 34 -18.57 9.93 -7.13
N LYS A 35 -17.75 10.94 -6.85
CA LYS A 35 -16.71 11.43 -7.78
C LYS A 35 -15.63 10.37 -8.08
N CYS A 36 -15.40 9.41 -7.17
CA CYS A 36 -14.42 8.35 -7.37
C CYS A 36 -14.87 7.29 -8.40
N ASN A 37 -16.16 7.28 -8.77
CA ASN A 37 -16.72 6.44 -9.85
C ASN A 37 -16.66 7.09 -11.24
N ASN A 38 -15.91 8.19 -11.44
CA ASN A 38 -15.75 8.82 -12.75
C ASN A 38 -15.37 7.78 -13.83
N PRO A 39 -16.15 7.63 -14.92
CA PRO A 39 -15.84 6.66 -15.97
C PRO A 39 -14.48 6.88 -16.65
N ASN A 40 -13.96 8.11 -16.59
CA ASN A 40 -12.62 8.46 -17.10
C ASN A 40 -11.54 8.42 -16.01
N PHE A 41 -11.78 7.71 -14.90
CA PHE A 41 -10.87 7.55 -13.77
C PHE A 41 -10.54 8.89 -13.09
N HIS A 42 -9.72 8.79 -12.05
CA HIS A 42 -8.99 9.89 -11.41
C HIS A 42 -7.67 9.32 -10.88
N GLY A 43 -6.83 10.10 -10.23
CA GLY A 43 -5.57 9.58 -9.71
C GLY A 43 -5.06 10.35 -8.51
N HIS A 44 -4.06 9.76 -7.87
CA HIS A 44 -3.44 10.28 -6.66
C HIS A 44 -1.93 10.10 -6.69
N ASN A 45 -1.25 10.96 -5.93
CA ASN A 45 0.16 10.83 -5.60
C ASN A 45 0.22 10.14 -4.23
N TYR A 46 0.21 8.81 -4.25
CA TYR A 46 0.19 8.02 -3.04
C TYR A 46 1.50 8.15 -2.28
N ILE A 47 1.41 8.28 -0.96
CA ILE A 47 2.55 8.13 -0.05
C ILE A 47 2.43 6.78 0.63
N LEU A 48 3.46 5.94 0.48
CA LEU A 48 3.57 4.66 1.15
C LEU A 48 4.57 4.76 2.29
N GLU A 49 4.15 4.39 3.49
CA GLU A 49 5.04 4.17 4.63
C GLU A 49 5.00 2.71 5.05
N LEU A 50 6.14 2.04 4.98
CA LEU A 50 6.33 0.74 5.63
C LEU A 50 6.94 0.94 7.00
N LYS A 51 6.27 0.40 8.01
CA LYS A 51 6.74 0.32 9.39
C LYS A 51 7.14 -1.13 9.68
N VAL A 52 8.37 -1.31 10.12
CA VAL A 52 8.89 -2.61 10.56
C VAL A 52 9.26 -2.52 12.04
N VAL A 53 8.76 -3.42 12.87
CA VAL A 53 9.02 -3.45 14.31
C VAL A 53 9.78 -4.72 14.69
N GLY A 54 10.85 -4.56 15.45
CA GLY A 54 11.66 -5.67 15.94
C GLY A 54 12.66 -5.23 17.00
N VAL A 55 13.48 -6.17 17.45
CA VAL A 55 14.60 -5.91 18.36
C VAL A 55 15.84 -5.62 17.51
N PRO A 56 16.57 -4.52 17.75
CA PRO A 56 17.83 -4.26 17.05
C PRO A 56 18.81 -5.43 17.21
N ASP A 57 19.40 -5.87 16.11
CA ASP A 57 20.45 -6.87 16.12
C ASP A 57 21.64 -6.38 16.98
N PRO A 58 22.18 -7.19 17.91
CA PRO A 58 23.17 -6.74 18.88
C PRO A 58 24.54 -6.40 18.27
N LYS A 59 24.81 -6.82 17.03
CA LYS A 59 26.09 -6.56 16.34
C LYS A 59 26.01 -5.31 15.47
N THR A 60 24.88 -5.08 14.83
CA THR A 60 24.68 -4.02 13.85
C THR A 60 23.87 -2.83 14.38
N GLY A 61 23.03 -3.06 15.38
CA GLY A 61 22.07 -2.08 15.90
C GLY A 61 20.85 -1.86 15.01
N TYR A 62 20.64 -2.65 13.95
CA TYR A 62 19.52 -2.49 13.03
C TYR A 62 18.36 -3.44 13.36
N VAL A 63 17.13 -2.96 13.21
CA VAL A 63 15.95 -3.82 13.11
C VAL A 63 15.90 -4.47 11.72
N LEU A 64 16.09 -3.64 10.69
CA LEU A 64 16.23 -4.03 9.30
C LEU A 64 17.03 -2.93 8.59
N ASP A 65 17.94 -3.32 7.69
CA ASP A 65 18.63 -2.34 6.85
C ASP A 65 17.61 -1.60 5.96
N MET A 66 17.58 -0.26 6.07
CA MET A 66 16.64 0.56 5.31
C MET A 66 16.85 0.48 3.80
N LYS A 67 18.07 0.18 3.34
CA LYS A 67 18.33 -0.06 1.91
C LYS A 67 17.63 -1.33 1.44
N ILE A 68 17.66 -2.41 2.23
CA ILE A 68 16.93 -3.65 1.92
C ILE A 68 15.43 -3.37 1.86
N LEU A 69 14.88 -2.64 2.82
CA LEU A 69 13.46 -2.28 2.82
C LEU A 69 13.09 -1.42 1.61
N SER A 70 13.94 -0.45 1.26
CA SER A 70 13.79 0.36 0.05
C SER A 70 13.79 -0.50 -1.22
N ASP A 71 14.75 -1.41 -1.35
CA ASP A 71 14.87 -2.29 -2.52
C ASP A 71 13.62 -3.19 -2.65
N ILE A 72 13.08 -3.71 -1.54
CA ILE A 72 11.82 -4.47 -1.52
C ILE A 72 10.65 -3.61 -2.01
N ILE A 73 10.47 -2.40 -1.47
CA ILE A 73 9.38 -1.50 -1.90
C ILE A 73 9.48 -1.19 -3.40
N GLN A 74 10.69 -0.95 -3.89
CA GLN A 74 10.92 -0.66 -5.30
C GLN A 74 10.50 -1.83 -6.20
N GLN A 75 10.86 -3.07 -5.84
CA GLN A 75 10.53 -4.25 -6.65
C GLN A 75 9.06 -4.67 -6.53
N GLU A 76 8.53 -4.71 -5.31
CA GLU A 76 7.22 -5.29 -5.01
C GLU A 76 6.08 -4.27 -5.10
N VAL A 77 6.37 -2.97 -5.18
CA VAL A 77 5.32 -1.92 -5.23
C VAL A 77 5.57 -0.94 -6.37
N ILE A 78 6.68 -0.19 -6.32
CA ILE A 78 6.87 0.97 -7.22
C ILE A 78 6.88 0.54 -8.68
N LYS A 79 7.64 -0.50 -9.03
CA LYS A 79 7.68 -1.04 -10.40
C LYS A 79 6.32 -1.52 -10.93
N LYS A 80 5.42 -1.93 -10.04
CA LYS A 80 4.10 -2.46 -10.38
C LYS A 80 3.05 -1.36 -10.52
N PHE A 81 3.11 -0.32 -9.67
CA PHE A 81 2.01 0.63 -9.52
C PHE A 81 2.34 2.06 -9.93
N ASP A 82 3.61 2.48 -9.97
CA ASP A 82 3.95 3.86 -10.33
C ASP A 82 3.72 4.13 -11.82
N HIS A 83 3.09 5.27 -12.10
CA HIS A 83 2.64 5.70 -13.42
C HIS A 83 1.73 4.67 -14.13
N ARG A 84 0.85 4.00 -13.38
CA ARG A 84 -0.12 3.02 -13.88
C ARG A 84 -1.57 3.40 -13.59
N ASN A 85 -2.50 2.86 -14.38
CA ASN A 85 -3.89 2.74 -13.97
C ASN A 85 -4.09 1.42 -13.23
N LEU A 86 -4.45 1.47 -11.95
CA LEU A 86 -4.58 0.28 -11.11
C LEU A 86 -5.60 -0.71 -11.70
N ASN A 87 -6.76 -0.23 -12.17
CA ASN A 87 -7.79 -1.10 -12.71
C ASN A 87 -7.39 -1.80 -14.03
N LEU A 88 -6.55 -1.15 -14.84
CA LEU A 88 -6.27 -1.59 -16.23
C LEU A 88 -4.91 -2.27 -16.38
N ASP A 89 -3.90 -1.80 -15.65
CA ASP A 89 -2.49 -2.13 -15.90
C ASP A 89 -1.89 -3.05 -14.85
N THR A 90 -2.66 -3.48 -13.85
CA THR A 90 -2.18 -4.32 -12.75
C THR A 90 -2.93 -5.64 -12.68
N GLU A 91 -2.27 -6.71 -12.28
CA GLU A 91 -2.89 -8.02 -12.10
C GLU A 91 -3.71 -8.04 -10.80
N GLU A 92 -3.24 -7.31 -9.79
CA GLU A 92 -3.74 -7.31 -8.44
C GLU A 92 -5.15 -6.67 -8.32
N PHE A 93 -5.49 -5.73 -9.20
CA PHE A 93 -6.78 -5.02 -9.20
C PHE A 93 -7.69 -5.36 -10.38
N LYS A 94 -7.43 -6.45 -11.13
CA LYS A 94 -8.29 -6.90 -12.24
C LYS A 94 -9.73 -7.18 -11.80
N THR A 95 -9.89 -7.77 -10.61
CA THR A 95 -11.18 -8.16 -10.03
C THR A 95 -11.39 -7.59 -8.63
N LEU A 96 -10.49 -6.71 -8.18
CA LEU A 96 -10.51 -6.11 -6.86
C LEU A 96 -10.61 -4.58 -7.00
N ASN A 97 -11.62 -3.99 -6.36
CA ASN A 97 -11.82 -2.55 -6.39
C ASN A 97 -10.66 -1.83 -5.66
N PRO A 98 -9.88 -0.94 -6.32
CA PRO A 98 -8.66 -0.35 -5.77
C PRO A 98 -8.96 0.80 -4.80
N THR A 99 -9.71 0.54 -3.73
CA THR A 99 -9.83 1.48 -2.60
C THR A 99 -8.50 1.57 -1.85
N ALA A 100 -8.27 2.65 -1.09
CA ALA A 100 -7.05 2.80 -0.30
C ALA A 100 -6.80 1.58 0.62
N GLU A 101 -7.85 1.03 1.24
CA GLU A 101 -7.80 -0.16 2.08
C GLU A 101 -7.32 -1.39 1.31
N ASN A 102 -7.92 -1.68 0.15
CA ASN A 102 -7.54 -2.81 -0.67
C ASN A 102 -6.12 -2.65 -1.22
N ILE A 103 -5.70 -1.43 -1.56
CA ILE A 103 -4.32 -1.15 -1.97
C ILE A 103 -3.35 -1.44 -0.84
N ALA A 104 -3.63 -1.00 0.39
CA ALA A 104 -2.77 -1.29 1.54
C ALA A 104 -2.66 -2.80 1.83
N ILE A 105 -3.75 -3.56 1.71
CA ILE A 105 -3.76 -5.02 1.88
C ILE A 105 -2.93 -5.70 0.78
N VAL A 106 -3.12 -5.30 -0.48
CA VAL A 106 -2.35 -5.83 -1.62
C VAL A 106 -0.86 -5.56 -1.44
N ILE A 107 -0.48 -4.32 -1.10
CA ILE A 107 0.93 -3.96 -0.82
C ILE A 107 1.49 -4.83 0.31
N TRP A 108 0.73 -5.00 1.39
CA TRP A 108 1.18 -5.85 2.51
C TRP A 108 1.40 -7.29 2.05
N ASN A 109 0.48 -7.87 1.28
CA ASN A 109 0.61 -9.24 0.76
C ASN A 109 1.82 -9.41 -0.18
N LEU A 110 2.15 -8.39 -0.97
CA LEU A 110 3.34 -8.40 -1.85
C LEU A 110 4.65 -8.33 -1.06
N VAL A 111 4.68 -7.50 0.00
CA VAL A 111 5.90 -7.23 0.78
C VAL A 111 6.13 -8.26 1.88
N ARG A 112 5.09 -8.75 2.56
CA ARG A 112 5.18 -9.64 3.73
C ARG A 112 6.07 -10.87 3.50
N PRO A 113 6.01 -11.58 2.35
CA PRO A 113 6.88 -12.72 2.10
C PRO A 113 8.37 -12.37 2.00
N ARG A 114 8.72 -11.08 1.86
CA ARG A 114 10.11 -10.59 1.73
C ARG A 114 10.70 -10.13 3.06
N ILE A 115 9.92 -10.16 4.13
CA ILE A 115 10.32 -9.72 5.48
C ILE A 115 10.35 -10.96 6.39
N ASP A 116 11.36 -11.05 7.26
CA ASP A 116 11.45 -12.12 8.27
C ASP A 116 10.21 -12.11 9.17
N GLU A 117 9.58 -13.27 9.37
CA GLU A 117 8.35 -13.46 10.16
C GLU A 117 8.48 -13.00 11.61
N LYS A 118 9.70 -12.90 12.14
CA LYS A 118 9.97 -12.36 13.48
C LYS A 118 9.75 -10.85 13.57
N LEU A 119 9.75 -10.15 12.43
CA LEU A 119 9.53 -8.71 12.35
C LEU A 119 8.05 -8.44 12.03
N ASP A 120 7.45 -7.55 12.83
CA ASP A 120 6.10 -7.07 12.53
C ASP A 120 6.18 -6.07 11.36
N LEU A 121 5.27 -6.20 10.39
CA LEU A 121 5.19 -5.32 9.21
C LEU A 121 3.82 -4.64 9.19
N PHE A 122 3.83 -3.32 8.97
CA PHE A 122 2.65 -2.49 8.78
C PHE A 122 2.84 -1.65 7.52
N VAL A 123 1.75 -1.50 6.79
CA VAL A 123 1.60 -0.62 5.63
C VAL A 123 0.71 0.53 6.05
N ARG A 124 1.19 1.75 5.93
CA ARG A 124 0.34 2.94 5.93
C ARG A 124 0.36 3.57 4.56
N LEU A 125 -0.82 3.76 3.99
CA LEU A 125 -1.00 4.32 2.66
C LEU A 125 -1.81 5.59 2.75
N TYR A 126 -1.23 6.70 2.30
CA TYR A 126 -1.92 7.98 2.14
C TYR A 126 -2.39 8.07 0.70
N GLU A 127 -3.69 8.06 0.48
CA GLU A 127 -4.29 8.40 -0.82
C GLU A 127 -4.21 9.92 -1.04
N THR A 128 -4.44 10.68 0.03
CA THR A 128 -4.18 12.12 0.09
C THR A 128 -3.57 12.47 1.44
N GLU A 129 -3.12 13.72 1.64
CA GLU A 129 -2.61 14.18 2.95
C GLU A 129 -3.63 14.01 4.10
N ARG A 130 -4.93 13.95 3.78
CA ARG A 130 -6.02 13.87 4.76
C ARG A 130 -6.67 12.50 4.86
N ASN A 131 -6.44 11.63 3.88
CA ASN A 131 -7.05 10.30 3.81
C ASN A 131 -5.93 9.26 3.77
N PHE A 132 -5.82 8.47 4.83
CA PHE A 132 -4.85 7.40 4.92
C PHE A 132 -5.40 6.21 5.69
N VAL A 133 -4.87 5.05 5.36
CA VAL A 133 -5.25 3.75 5.93
C VAL A 133 -4.01 3.05 6.47
N GLU A 134 -4.19 2.14 7.43
CA GLU A 134 -3.12 1.32 7.98
C GLU A 134 -3.53 -0.15 8.03
N TYR A 135 -2.63 -1.05 7.63
CA TYR A 135 -2.85 -2.50 7.66
C TYR A 135 -1.55 -3.28 7.92
N PRO A 136 -1.58 -4.35 8.74
CA PRO A 136 -2.63 -4.69 9.70
C PRO A 136 -2.70 -3.65 10.84
N VAL A 137 -3.76 -3.68 11.65
CA VAL A 137 -3.80 -2.96 12.93
C VAL A 137 -3.33 -3.91 14.04
N LYS A 138 -2.45 -3.45 14.93
CA LYS A 138 -1.93 -4.23 16.06
C LYS A 138 -1.87 -3.37 17.32
#